data_AF-A0A7V8X2Q5-F1
#
_entry.id   AF-A0A7V8X2Q5-F1
#
_cell.length_a   1.000
_cell.length_b   1.000
_cell.length_c   1.000
_cell.angle_alpha   90.00
_cell.angle_beta   90.00
_cell.angle_gamma   90.00
#
_symmetry.space_group_name_H-M   'P 1'
#
loop_
_entity.id
_entity.type
_entity.pdbx_description
1 polymer ?
#
loop_
_entity_poly.entity_id
_entity_poly.type
_entity_poly.pdbx_seq_one_letter_code
_entity_poly.pdbx_strand_id
1 'polypeptide(L)'
;VVDVAGDGPFVLDAPLTGTSFRFVIEAVEERRTIEWFSDTAQVVPPAIAELGIPALAVQRATFAGTACRADLVAVDGQPLDVQVDAEGIVTPCVAELQLGAGEHTVTATPGRESGLDIDRLVLRSGLDTAPAPAAEPGEGEGDGPRVTVLGEGRSSVDVRIDGATPGEPFWLVLGQSQNAGWEADGPGVPAGESTLVDGYANGWLVTPERSTFTVSMSWTPQGAITTALALSAAAALLCLVLIVFSRPAADPDPVGPGVGRRGITPAVAGALTAVGTLLFVGPVAALVVAITGFVLWLRPGLAPWLRWAPAATYALAAAYVVARQAISKPGSAFEWPAEQATAHQPALTAVALLVVVLAVDASHRRAAVAAAPEPPLRDLPTGVDTIG
;
A
#
# COMPACT_ATOMS: atom_id res chain seq x y z
N VAL A 1 -12.06 1.65 -65.02
CA VAL A 1 -11.16 1.54 -63.86
C VAL A 1 -10.06 2.55 -64.10
N VAL A 2 -9.78 3.40 -63.11
CA VAL A 2 -8.77 4.45 -63.22
C VAL A 2 -7.86 4.27 -62.02
N ASP A 3 -6.57 4.05 -62.29
CA ASP A 3 -5.58 3.78 -61.25
C ASP A 3 -4.97 5.11 -60.81
N VAL A 4 -4.99 5.35 -59.50
CA VAL A 4 -4.47 6.58 -58.89
C VAL A 4 -3.24 6.20 -58.07
N ALA A 5 -2.09 6.81 -58.37
CA ALA A 5 -0.85 6.59 -57.64
C ALA A 5 -0.56 7.77 -56.71
N GLY A 6 -0.51 7.51 -55.40
CA GLY A 6 -0.11 8.48 -54.37
C GLY A 6 -1.25 9.31 -53.78
N ASP A 7 -0.89 10.23 -52.89
CA ASP A 7 -1.81 11.12 -52.18
C ASP A 7 -2.12 12.38 -53.00
N GLY A 8 -3.36 12.88 -52.90
CA GLY A 8 -3.74 14.19 -53.43
C GLY A 8 -4.90 14.16 -54.43
N PRO A 9 -5.25 15.34 -55.00
CA PRO A 9 -6.36 15.45 -55.93
C PRO A 9 -6.05 14.74 -57.25
N PHE A 10 -6.97 13.89 -57.69
CA PHE A 10 -6.93 13.24 -59.00
C PHE A 10 -7.95 13.89 -59.94
N VAL A 11 -7.52 14.20 -61.17
CA VAL A 11 -8.38 14.78 -62.20
C VAL A 11 -8.63 13.72 -63.28
N LEU A 12 -9.90 13.48 -63.59
CA LEU A 12 -10.29 12.59 -64.67
C LEU A 12 -10.01 13.23 -66.03
N ASP A 13 -9.53 12.44 -67.00
CA ASP A 13 -9.20 12.91 -68.35
C ASP A 13 -10.42 13.40 -69.15
N ALA A 14 -11.62 12.99 -68.73
CA ALA A 14 -12.88 13.41 -69.32
C ALA A 14 -13.99 13.52 -68.26
N PRO A 15 -14.97 14.41 -68.45
CA PRO A 15 -16.14 14.49 -67.58
C PRO A 15 -16.94 13.17 -67.65
N LEU A 16 -17.32 12.66 -66.48
CA LEU A 16 -18.16 11.47 -66.32
C LEU A 16 -19.48 11.86 -65.66
N THR A 17 -20.57 11.20 -66.04
CA THR A 17 -21.89 11.39 -65.45
C THR A 17 -22.32 10.11 -64.73
N GLY A 18 -22.76 10.22 -63.48
CA GLY A 18 -23.20 9.08 -62.70
C GLY A 18 -23.73 9.50 -61.32
N THR A 19 -24.39 8.59 -60.64
CA THR A 19 -24.90 8.79 -59.26
C THR A 19 -24.14 7.97 -58.23
N SER A 20 -23.22 7.12 -58.68
CA SER A 20 -22.37 6.28 -57.83
C SER A 20 -20.95 6.24 -58.38
N PHE A 21 -19.98 6.17 -57.46
CA PHE A 21 -18.60 5.84 -57.78
C PHE A 21 -18.11 4.81 -56.76
N ARG A 22 -17.18 3.95 -57.18
CA ARG A 22 -16.57 2.93 -56.31
C ARG A 22 -15.08 3.21 -56.22
N PHE A 23 -14.58 3.34 -55.00
CA PHE A 23 -13.17 3.43 -54.69
C PHE A 23 -12.69 2.10 -54.09
N VAL A 24 -11.53 1.61 -54.50
CA VAL A 24 -10.92 0.38 -53.99
C VAL A 24 -9.45 0.68 -53.70
N ILE A 25 -9.00 0.36 -52.49
CA ILE A 25 -7.59 0.42 -52.12
C ILE A 25 -6.95 -0.89 -52.58
N GLU A 26 -6.09 -0.81 -53.60
CA GLU A 26 -5.43 -2.01 -54.14
C GLU A 26 -4.11 -2.32 -53.44
N ALA A 27 -3.41 -1.31 -52.95
CA ALA A 27 -2.14 -1.45 -52.23
C ALA A 27 -1.97 -0.32 -51.21
N VAL A 28 -1.25 -0.62 -50.13
CA VAL A 28 -0.81 0.35 -49.11
C VAL A 28 0.63 0.11 -48.71
N GLU A 29 1.28 1.14 -48.20
CA GLU A 29 2.55 0.97 -47.49
C GLU A 29 2.26 0.38 -46.10
N GLU A 30 2.70 -0.86 -45.86
CA GLU A 30 2.49 -1.50 -44.57
C GLU A 30 3.27 -0.79 -43.45
N ARG A 31 2.54 -0.37 -42.42
CA ARG A 31 3.11 0.07 -41.14
C ARG A 31 2.73 -0.93 -40.05
N ARG A 32 3.63 -1.16 -39.11
CA ARG A 32 3.40 -2.05 -37.98
C ARG A 32 3.35 -1.27 -36.67
N THR A 33 2.46 -1.68 -35.78
CA THR A 33 2.38 -1.21 -34.40
C THR A 33 2.36 -2.40 -33.45
N ILE A 34 2.69 -2.18 -32.18
CA ILE A 34 2.51 -3.18 -31.13
C ILE A 34 1.05 -3.11 -30.66
N GLU A 35 0.38 -4.26 -30.67
CA GLU A 35 -1.00 -4.38 -30.20
C GLU A 35 -1.02 -4.52 -28.67
N TRP A 36 -1.83 -3.70 -28.00
CA TRP A 36 -1.79 -3.53 -26.55
C TRP A 36 -2.15 -4.79 -25.76
N PHE A 37 -3.13 -5.58 -26.20
CA PHE A 37 -3.60 -6.75 -25.45
C PHE A 37 -2.69 -7.98 -25.59
N SER A 38 -1.99 -8.11 -26.70
CA SER A 38 -1.18 -9.28 -27.06
C SER A 38 0.33 -9.02 -27.08
N ASP A 39 0.76 -7.76 -27.04
CA ASP A 39 2.15 -7.33 -27.19
C ASP A 39 2.80 -7.82 -28.49
N THR A 40 1.98 -8.06 -29.52
CA THR A 40 2.43 -8.55 -30.83
C THR A 40 2.49 -7.43 -31.85
N ALA A 41 3.51 -7.49 -32.73
CA ALA A 41 3.60 -6.58 -33.86
C ALA A 41 2.54 -6.93 -34.92
N GLN A 42 1.60 -6.02 -35.16
CA GLN A 42 0.52 -6.17 -36.14
C GLN A 42 0.55 -5.05 -37.19
N VAL A 43 0.15 -5.37 -38.42
CA VAL A 43 0.02 -4.40 -39.51
C VAL A 43 -1.22 -3.53 -39.26
N VAL A 44 -1.08 -2.21 -39.37
CA VAL A 44 -2.22 -1.30 -39.22
C VAL A 44 -3.16 -1.40 -40.43
N PRO A 45 -4.47 -1.49 -40.21
CA PRO A 45 -5.42 -1.47 -41.31
C PRO A 45 -5.43 -0.09 -41.99
N PRO A 46 -5.61 -0.02 -43.32
CA PRO A 46 -5.69 1.27 -44.01
C PRO A 46 -6.98 2.00 -43.64
N ALA A 47 -6.92 3.34 -43.60
CA ALA A 47 -8.06 4.20 -43.31
C ALA A 47 -8.10 5.40 -44.27
N ILE A 48 -9.30 5.88 -44.57
CA ILE A 48 -9.53 7.07 -45.41
C ILE A 48 -10.09 8.15 -44.49
N ALA A 49 -9.41 9.30 -44.39
CA ALA A 49 -9.89 10.41 -43.57
C ALA A 49 -11.00 11.19 -44.29
N GLU A 50 -10.77 11.53 -45.56
CA GLU A 50 -11.71 12.27 -46.39
C GLU A 50 -11.65 11.74 -47.82
N LEU A 51 -12.81 11.56 -48.44
CA LEU A 51 -12.94 11.22 -49.86
C LEU A 51 -14.14 11.98 -50.40
N GLY A 52 -13.90 12.86 -51.36
CA GLY A 52 -14.95 13.72 -51.90
C GLY A 52 -14.60 14.24 -53.29
N ILE A 53 -15.63 14.68 -54.00
CA ILE A 53 -15.52 15.39 -55.27
C ILE A 53 -15.82 16.86 -54.94
N PRO A 54 -14.88 17.81 -55.10
CA PRO A 54 -15.07 19.20 -54.68
C PRO A 54 -16.34 19.88 -55.26
N ALA A 55 -16.76 19.46 -56.46
CA ALA A 55 -17.96 19.95 -57.13
C ALA A 55 -19.28 19.41 -56.53
N LEU A 56 -19.22 18.43 -55.63
CA LEU A 56 -20.39 17.85 -54.96
C LEU A 56 -20.47 18.40 -53.53
N ALA A 57 -21.48 19.24 -53.28
CA ALA A 57 -21.78 19.69 -51.93
C ALA A 57 -22.39 18.54 -51.12
N VAL A 58 -21.66 18.05 -50.12
CA VAL A 58 -22.20 17.14 -49.10
C VAL A 58 -22.62 17.98 -47.91
N GLN A 59 -23.92 18.02 -47.60
CA GLN A 59 -24.38 18.63 -46.34
C GLN A 59 -24.17 17.63 -45.21
N ARG A 60 -23.52 18.05 -44.12
CA ARG A 60 -23.56 17.29 -42.88
C ARG A 60 -24.95 17.40 -42.28
N ALA A 61 -25.52 16.26 -41.89
CA ALA A 61 -26.70 16.25 -41.07
C ALA A 61 -26.37 16.93 -39.73
N THR A 62 -27.10 17.98 -39.39
CA THR A 62 -27.10 18.53 -38.04
C THR A 62 -28.16 17.83 -37.22
N PHE A 63 -27.85 17.51 -35.97
CA PHE A 63 -28.83 16.98 -35.04
C PHE A 63 -29.97 17.99 -34.89
N ALA A 64 -31.20 17.59 -35.22
CA ALA A 64 -32.39 18.42 -35.22
C ALA A 64 -33.39 17.89 -34.18
N GLY A 65 -32.95 17.78 -32.92
CA GLY A 65 -33.78 17.27 -31.83
C GLY A 65 -34.57 18.38 -31.14
N THR A 66 -35.69 18.81 -31.72
CA THR A 66 -36.63 19.68 -30.99
C THR A 66 -37.97 19.02 -30.69
N ALA A 67 -38.21 17.83 -31.24
CA ALA A 67 -39.45 17.07 -31.01
C ALA A 67 -39.26 16.07 -29.86
N CYS A 68 -40.34 15.85 -29.12
CA CYS A 68 -40.40 14.80 -28.12
C CYS A 68 -40.29 13.42 -28.78
N ARG A 69 -39.58 12.51 -28.12
CA ARG A 69 -39.45 11.10 -28.49
C ARG A 69 -39.78 10.20 -27.30
N ALA A 70 -40.41 9.07 -27.60
CA ALA A 70 -41.01 8.15 -26.63
C ALA A 70 -40.21 6.83 -26.47
N ASP A 71 -39.06 6.72 -27.12
CA ASP A 71 -38.31 5.47 -27.27
C ASP A 71 -37.05 5.40 -26.41
N LEU A 72 -36.79 6.39 -25.54
CA LEU A 72 -35.56 6.42 -24.71
C LEU A 72 -35.76 5.91 -23.29
N VAL A 73 -36.84 6.30 -22.63
CA VAL A 73 -37.10 5.99 -21.23
C VAL A 73 -38.55 5.57 -21.08
N ALA A 74 -38.79 4.53 -20.27
CA ALA A 74 -40.12 4.11 -19.87
C ALA A 74 -40.21 4.02 -18.35
N VAL A 75 -41.37 4.40 -17.81
CA VAL A 75 -41.73 4.29 -16.40
C VAL A 75 -42.92 3.33 -16.31
N ASP A 76 -42.76 2.23 -15.57
CA ASP A 76 -43.76 1.16 -15.46
C ASP A 76 -44.23 0.62 -16.81
N GLY A 77 -43.30 0.55 -17.76
CA GLY A 77 -43.55 0.13 -19.14
C GLY A 77 -44.26 1.16 -20.02
N GLN A 78 -44.63 2.33 -19.49
CA GLN A 78 -45.17 3.44 -20.27
C GLN A 78 -44.04 4.36 -20.73
N PRO A 79 -43.97 4.71 -22.02
CA PRO A 79 -43.03 5.70 -22.53
C PRO A 79 -43.08 7.03 -21.78
N LEU A 80 -41.91 7.53 -21.39
CA LEU A 80 -41.73 8.90 -20.93
C LEU A 80 -41.19 9.72 -22.09
N ASP A 81 -42.02 10.62 -22.61
CA ASP A 81 -41.64 11.51 -23.70
C ASP A 81 -40.54 12.48 -23.25
N VAL A 82 -39.44 12.49 -24.00
CA VAL A 82 -38.27 13.33 -23.72
C VAL A 82 -37.84 14.08 -24.98
N GLN A 83 -37.23 15.24 -24.78
CA GLN A 83 -36.51 15.98 -25.81
C GLN A 83 -35.02 15.83 -25.58
N VAL A 84 -34.25 15.74 -26.66
CA VAL A 84 -32.78 15.70 -26.63
C VAL A 84 -32.27 16.88 -27.43
N ASP A 85 -31.40 17.72 -26.86
CA ASP A 85 -30.77 18.83 -27.58
C ASP A 85 -29.51 18.40 -28.35
N ALA A 86 -28.83 19.36 -28.98
CA ALA A 86 -27.64 19.10 -29.79
C ALA A 86 -26.44 18.64 -28.95
N GLU A 87 -26.44 18.97 -27.66
CA GLU A 87 -25.45 18.60 -26.67
C GLU A 87 -25.73 17.22 -26.04
N GLY A 88 -26.88 16.60 -26.35
CA GLY A 88 -27.29 15.30 -25.83
C GLY A 88 -27.97 15.38 -24.46
N ILE A 89 -28.34 16.57 -23.99
CA ILE A 89 -29.08 16.74 -22.73
C ILE A 89 -30.52 16.30 -22.94
N VAL A 90 -30.97 15.40 -22.05
CA VAL A 90 -32.30 14.82 -22.08
C VAL A 90 -33.19 15.56 -21.07
N THR A 91 -34.26 16.17 -21.56
CA THR A 91 -35.27 16.84 -20.72
C THR A 91 -36.64 16.20 -20.91
N PRO A 92 -37.42 15.96 -19.84
CA PRO A 92 -38.77 15.46 -19.98
C PRO A 92 -39.65 16.47 -20.71
N CYS A 93 -40.51 15.98 -21.59
CA CYS A 93 -41.55 16.80 -22.25
C CYS A 93 -42.76 17.06 -21.34
N VAL A 94 -42.78 16.45 -20.16
CA VAL A 94 -43.77 16.67 -19.11
C VAL A 94 -43.17 17.55 -18.02
N ALA A 95 -44.01 18.39 -17.40
CA ALA A 95 -43.56 19.28 -16.32
C ALA A 95 -43.18 18.51 -15.04
N GLU A 96 -43.89 17.43 -14.71
CA GLU A 96 -43.67 16.63 -13.52
C GLU A 96 -44.05 15.18 -13.76
N LEU A 97 -43.26 14.25 -13.24
CA LEU A 97 -43.55 12.82 -13.24
C LEU A 97 -44.29 12.45 -11.95
N GLN A 98 -45.55 12.04 -12.07
CA GLN A 98 -46.37 11.65 -10.93
C GLN A 98 -46.21 10.14 -10.66
N LEU A 99 -45.68 9.80 -9.49
CA LEU A 99 -45.50 8.42 -9.02
C LEU A 99 -46.33 8.18 -7.76
N GLY A 100 -46.95 7.00 -7.68
CA GLY A 100 -47.65 6.57 -6.48
C GLY A 100 -46.68 6.12 -5.38
N ALA A 101 -47.23 5.75 -4.22
CA ALA A 101 -46.44 4.99 -3.26
C ALA A 101 -46.30 3.54 -3.76
N GLY A 102 -45.08 3.01 -3.75
CA GLY A 102 -44.81 1.63 -4.12
C GLY A 102 -43.53 1.47 -4.92
N GLU A 103 -43.39 0.28 -5.51
CA GLU A 103 -42.31 -0.03 -6.42
C GLU A 103 -42.66 0.50 -7.82
N HIS A 104 -41.71 1.20 -8.43
CA HIS A 104 -41.78 1.71 -9.80
C HIS A 104 -40.54 1.28 -10.56
N THR A 105 -40.69 0.94 -11.83
CA THR A 105 -39.58 0.52 -12.70
C THR A 105 -39.30 1.58 -13.73
N VAL A 106 -38.06 2.10 -13.75
CA VAL A 106 -37.57 2.96 -14.83
C VAL A 106 -36.63 2.15 -15.71
N THR A 107 -36.90 2.13 -17.01
CA THR A 107 -36.11 1.39 -17.99
C THR A 107 -35.59 2.36 -19.05
N ALA A 108 -34.30 2.29 -19.34
CA ALA A 108 -33.70 2.98 -20.49
C ALA A 108 -33.58 2.00 -21.67
N THR A 109 -33.94 2.45 -22.86
CA THR A 109 -33.75 1.68 -24.08
C THR A 109 -32.27 1.64 -24.45
N PRO A 110 -31.70 0.48 -24.81
CA PRO A 110 -30.30 0.38 -25.22
C PRO A 110 -29.97 1.28 -26.42
N GLY A 111 -28.81 1.92 -26.40
CA GLY A 111 -28.36 2.83 -27.47
C GLY A 111 -28.22 2.18 -28.84
N ARG A 112 -28.01 0.85 -28.91
CA ARG A 112 -28.04 0.11 -30.19
C ARG A 112 -29.42 0.09 -30.87
N GLU A 113 -30.49 0.32 -30.10
CA GLU A 113 -31.88 0.34 -30.58
C GLU A 113 -32.36 1.78 -30.80
N SER A 114 -32.04 2.69 -29.88
CA SER A 114 -32.51 4.09 -29.90
C SER A 114 -31.52 5.10 -30.52
N GLY A 115 -30.26 4.69 -30.70
CA GLY A 115 -29.15 5.56 -31.08
C GLY A 115 -28.55 6.38 -29.92
N LEU A 116 -29.10 6.31 -28.71
CA LEU A 116 -28.65 7.07 -27.52
C LEU A 116 -28.69 6.20 -26.27
N ASP A 117 -27.59 6.16 -25.52
CA ASP A 117 -27.54 5.56 -24.18
C ASP A 117 -27.79 6.62 -23.11
N ILE A 118 -28.68 6.31 -22.15
CA ILE A 118 -28.92 7.17 -21.00
C ILE A 118 -27.83 6.91 -19.95
N ASP A 119 -26.96 7.89 -19.74
CA ASP A 119 -25.84 7.80 -18.79
C ASP A 119 -26.27 8.04 -17.34
N ARG A 120 -27.15 9.03 -17.11
CA ARG A 120 -27.57 9.42 -15.77
C ARG A 120 -29.05 9.76 -15.71
N LEU A 121 -29.75 9.14 -14.76
CA LEU A 121 -31.10 9.48 -14.36
C LEU A 121 -31.07 10.18 -13.00
N VAL A 122 -31.71 11.33 -12.89
CA VAL A 122 -31.88 12.05 -11.62
C VAL A 122 -33.36 12.24 -11.35
N LEU A 123 -33.87 11.58 -10.30
CA LEU A 123 -35.23 11.77 -9.81
C LEU A 123 -35.17 12.72 -8.61
N ARG A 124 -35.74 13.92 -8.76
CA ARG A 124 -35.85 14.90 -7.67
C ARG A 124 -37.31 15.05 -7.32
N SER A 125 -37.63 15.03 -6.03
CA SER A 125 -38.96 15.43 -5.57
C SER A 125 -39.16 16.92 -5.87
N GLY A 126 -40.32 17.31 -6.38
CA GLY A 126 -40.73 18.73 -6.49
C GLY A 126 -40.96 19.43 -5.14
N LEU A 127 -40.64 18.77 -4.02
CA LEU A 127 -40.62 19.38 -2.70
C LEU A 127 -39.34 20.21 -2.56
N ASP A 128 -39.47 21.50 -2.24
CA ASP A 128 -38.38 22.46 -1.97
C ASP A 128 -37.51 22.10 -0.74
N THR A 129 -37.60 20.87 -0.24
CA THR A 129 -36.82 20.35 0.89
C THR A 129 -35.57 19.60 0.45
N ALA A 130 -35.33 19.44 -0.86
CA ALA A 130 -34.09 18.85 -1.34
C ALA A 130 -32.91 19.73 -0.89
N PRO A 131 -31.97 19.20 -0.08
CA PRO A 131 -30.78 19.96 0.26
C PRO A 131 -30.09 20.40 -1.03
N ALA A 132 -29.59 21.64 -1.05
CA ALA A 132 -28.83 22.14 -2.18
C ALA A 132 -27.72 21.13 -2.53
N PRO A 133 -27.43 20.90 -3.82
CA PRO A 133 -26.31 20.05 -4.19
C PRO A 133 -25.07 20.52 -3.43
N ALA A 134 -24.36 19.58 -2.79
CA ALA A 134 -23.11 19.90 -2.11
C ALA A 134 -22.20 20.62 -3.12
N ALA A 135 -21.73 21.81 -2.76
CA ALA A 135 -20.79 22.55 -3.59
C ALA A 135 -19.57 21.66 -3.86
N GLU A 136 -19.05 21.69 -5.09
CA GLU A 136 -17.85 20.92 -5.42
C GLU A 136 -16.69 21.33 -4.49
N PRO A 137 -15.89 20.37 -4.00
CA PRO A 137 -14.75 20.68 -3.12
C PRO A 137 -13.78 21.63 -3.84
N GLY A 138 -13.72 22.89 -3.38
CA GLY A 138 -12.75 23.88 -3.85
C GLY A 138 -13.29 25.03 -4.70
N GLU A 139 -14.57 25.04 -5.10
CA GLU A 139 -15.15 26.15 -5.89
C GLU A 139 -16.11 27.05 -5.12
N GLY A 140 -16.39 26.75 -3.85
CA GLY A 140 -17.15 27.64 -2.98
C GLY A 140 -16.25 28.64 -2.28
N GLU A 141 -16.29 29.91 -2.68
CA GLU A 141 -16.16 31.04 -1.75
C GLU A 141 -17.40 31.00 -0.82
N GLY A 142 -17.49 29.93 -0.02
CA GLY A 142 -18.66 29.61 0.78
C GLY A 142 -18.77 30.54 1.96
N ASP A 143 -20.01 30.81 2.38
CA ASP A 143 -20.39 31.57 3.58
C ASP A 143 -20.01 30.81 4.90
N GLY A 144 -19.09 29.86 4.81
CA GLY A 144 -18.65 29.00 5.91
C GLY A 144 -17.32 29.44 6.51
N PRO A 145 -16.92 28.85 7.66
CA PRO A 145 -15.68 29.20 8.31
C PRO A 145 -14.46 28.91 7.42
N ARG A 146 -13.51 29.85 7.38
CA ARG A 146 -12.26 29.70 6.66
C ARG A 146 -11.30 28.82 7.45
N VAL A 147 -10.76 27.78 6.83
CA VAL A 147 -9.74 26.91 7.43
C VAL A 147 -8.37 27.26 6.85
N THR A 148 -7.40 27.52 7.73
CA THR A 148 -6.00 27.78 7.38
C THR A 148 -5.12 26.74 8.04
N VAL A 149 -4.32 26.00 7.27
CA VAL A 149 -3.35 25.05 7.82
C VAL A 149 -2.19 25.82 8.46
N LEU A 150 -1.92 25.55 9.73
CA LEU A 150 -0.79 26.12 10.48
C LEU A 150 0.45 25.25 10.40
N GLY A 151 0.26 23.94 10.40
CA GLY A 151 1.33 22.96 10.34
C GLY A 151 0.79 21.61 9.92
N GLU A 152 1.56 20.90 9.11
CA GLU A 152 1.23 19.56 8.64
C GLU A 152 2.45 18.66 8.78
N GLY A 153 2.24 17.52 9.42
CA GLY A 153 3.22 16.47 9.61
C GLY A 153 2.66 15.11 9.23
N ARG A 154 3.48 14.07 9.37
CA ARG A 154 3.08 12.70 8.99
C ARG A 154 1.95 12.12 9.84
N SER A 155 1.75 12.64 11.04
CA SER A 155 0.83 12.11 12.05
C SER A 155 0.06 13.22 12.77
N SER A 156 0.08 14.44 12.25
CA SER A 156 -0.57 15.59 12.87
C SER A 156 -0.85 16.68 11.84
N VAL A 157 -1.96 17.39 12.00
CA VAL A 157 -2.35 18.56 11.22
C VAL A 157 -2.96 19.58 12.16
N ASP A 158 -2.39 20.77 12.21
CA ASP A 158 -2.91 21.88 13.00
C ASP A 158 -3.56 22.90 12.08
N VAL A 159 -4.81 23.27 12.37
CA VAL A 159 -5.57 24.23 11.56
C VAL A 159 -6.10 25.37 12.42
N ARG A 160 -6.14 26.57 11.85
CA ARG A 160 -6.90 27.70 12.38
C ARG A 160 -8.20 27.81 11.61
N ILE A 161 -9.28 27.95 12.35
CA ILE A 161 -10.61 28.26 11.84
C ILE A 161 -10.88 29.73 12.14
N ASP A 162 -11.32 30.47 11.13
CA ASP A 162 -11.67 31.88 11.19
C ASP A 162 -13.08 32.11 10.62
N GLY A 163 -13.83 33.04 11.20
CA GLY A 163 -15.17 33.39 10.71
C GLY A 163 -16.27 32.38 11.07
N ALA A 164 -16.07 31.57 12.11
CA ALA A 164 -17.13 30.71 12.61
C ALA A 164 -18.21 31.50 13.37
N THR A 165 -19.47 31.08 13.27
CA THR A 165 -20.57 31.65 14.05
C THR A 165 -20.79 30.82 15.32
N PRO A 166 -20.63 31.38 16.54
CA PRO A 166 -20.81 30.63 17.78
C PRO A 166 -22.19 29.94 17.85
N GLY A 167 -22.18 28.65 18.17
CA GLY A 167 -23.38 27.80 18.23
C GLY A 167 -23.88 27.26 16.90
N GLU A 168 -23.32 27.68 15.76
CA GLU A 168 -23.66 27.15 14.44
C GLU A 168 -22.66 26.05 14.03
N PRO A 169 -23.08 24.78 13.99
CA PRO A 169 -22.16 23.68 13.75
C PRO A 169 -21.73 23.61 12.29
N PHE A 170 -20.48 23.22 12.06
CA PHE A 170 -19.94 22.95 10.72
C PHE A 170 -19.07 21.68 10.71
N TRP A 171 -18.94 21.06 9.54
CA TRP A 171 -18.05 19.91 9.37
C TRP A 171 -16.62 20.39 9.12
N LEU A 172 -15.70 19.99 10.01
CA LEU A 172 -14.27 20.05 9.73
C LEU A 172 -13.86 18.71 9.10
N VAL A 173 -13.41 18.76 7.84
CA VAL A 173 -13.08 17.56 7.06
C VAL A 173 -11.57 17.48 6.83
N LEU A 174 -10.99 16.34 7.18
CA LEU A 174 -9.63 15.97 6.81
C LEU A 174 -9.72 15.01 5.61
N GLY A 175 -9.23 15.45 4.45
CA GLY A 175 -9.25 14.72 3.17
C GLY A 175 -8.34 13.49 3.10
N GLN A 176 -8.27 12.73 4.18
CA GLN A 176 -7.60 11.44 4.31
C GLN A 176 -8.66 10.36 4.56
N SER A 177 -8.41 9.13 4.12
CA SER A 177 -9.33 8.01 4.36
C SER A 177 -9.71 7.89 5.83
N GLN A 178 -11.00 7.72 6.10
CA GLN A 178 -11.55 7.64 7.45
C GLN A 178 -10.86 6.52 8.24
N ASN A 179 -10.46 6.84 9.46
CA ASN A 179 -9.88 5.87 10.37
C ASN A 179 -10.08 6.29 11.83
N ALA A 180 -10.43 5.32 12.68
CA ALA A 180 -10.61 5.50 14.13
C ALA A 180 -9.36 6.04 14.85
N GLY A 181 -8.16 5.88 14.29
CA GLY A 181 -6.92 6.38 14.88
C GLY A 181 -6.70 7.89 14.74
N TRP A 182 -7.49 8.60 13.93
CA TRP A 182 -7.48 10.05 13.86
C TRP A 182 -8.42 10.65 14.90
N GLU A 183 -7.87 11.55 15.71
CA GLU A 183 -8.61 12.33 16.69
C GLU A 183 -8.39 13.82 16.43
N ALA A 184 -9.39 14.63 16.75
CA ALA A 184 -9.30 16.08 16.72
C ALA A 184 -9.51 16.64 18.14
N ASP A 185 -8.70 17.63 18.50
CA ASP A 185 -8.79 18.34 19.77
C ASP A 185 -8.88 19.85 19.52
N GLY A 186 -9.79 20.52 20.21
CA GLY A 186 -9.96 21.96 20.14
C GLY A 186 -11.34 22.42 20.60
N PRO A 187 -11.55 23.75 20.70
CA PRO A 187 -12.84 24.30 21.12
C PRO A 187 -13.97 23.88 20.19
N GLY A 188 -15.06 23.36 20.76
CA GLY A 188 -16.23 22.94 20.00
C GLY A 188 -16.09 21.60 19.27
N VAL A 189 -14.93 20.93 19.35
CA VAL A 189 -14.72 19.61 18.77
C VAL A 189 -15.30 18.55 19.70
N PRO A 190 -16.13 17.62 19.21
CA PRO A 190 -16.66 16.53 20.03
C PRO A 190 -15.54 15.58 20.45
N ALA A 191 -15.60 15.07 21.69
CA ALA A 191 -14.70 14.02 22.13
C ALA A 191 -14.99 12.71 21.38
N GLY A 192 -13.96 12.09 20.82
CA GLY A 192 -14.06 10.76 20.19
C GLY A 192 -13.45 10.70 18.78
N GLU A 193 -13.74 9.59 18.11
CA GLU A 193 -13.20 9.24 16.80
C GLU A 193 -13.84 10.07 15.67
N SER A 194 -13.16 10.10 14.53
CA SER A 194 -13.67 10.69 13.30
C SER A 194 -14.94 10.01 12.78
N THR A 195 -15.88 10.80 12.25
CA THR A 195 -17.03 10.33 11.46
C THR A 195 -16.68 10.26 9.97
N LEU A 196 -17.33 9.36 9.22
CA LEU A 196 -17.19 9.27 7.76
C LEU A 196 -17.95 10.42 7.08
N VAL A 197 -17.24 11.26 6.34
CA VAL A 197 -17.80 12.38 5.57
C VAL A 197 -17.42 12.22 4.09
N ASP A 198 -18.27 12.69 3.18
CA ASP A 198 -18.06 12.64 1.72
C ASP A 198 -17.73 11.24 1.16
N GLY A 199 -18.21 10.20 1.85
CA GLY A 199 -18.01 8.79 1.45
C GLY A 199 -16.60 8.25 1.65
N TYR A 200 -15.63 9.04 2.12
CA TYR A 200 -14.26 8.54 2.37
C TYR A 200 -13.50 9.24 3.51
N ALA A 201 -13.82 10.49 3.82
CA ALA A 201 -12.95 11.37 4.60
C ALA A 201 -13.15 11.24 6.11
N ASN A 202 -12.14 11.67 6.87
CA ASN A 202 -12.31 11.90 8.31
C ASN A 202 -13.03 13.23 8.52
N GLY A 203 -14.00 13.28 9.44
CA GLY A 203 -14.74 14.49 9.75
C GLY A 203 -15.23 14.59 11.19
N TRP A 204 -15.31 15.83 11.66
CA TRP A 204 -15.82 16.19 12.98
C TRP A 204 -16.85 17.31 12.86
N LEU A 205 -18.01 17.14 13.50
CA LEU A 205 -19.05 18.18 13.56
C LEU A 205 -18.70 19.16 14.68
N VAL A 206 -18.02 20.24 14.33
CA VAL A 206 -17.53 21.24 15.27
C VAL A 206 -18.66 22.21 15.61
N THR A 207 -18.96 22.38 16.89
CA THR A 207 -19.90 23.40 17.39
C THR A 207 -19.09 24.53 18.03
N PRO A 208 -18.76 25.60 17.28
CA PRO A 208 -17.85 26.63 17.73
C PRO A 208 -18.42 27.42 18.92
N GLU A 209 -17.59 27.74 19.90
CA GLU A 209 -17.92 28.67 20.99
C GLU A 209 -17.48 30.11 20.69
N ARG A 210 -16.64 30.27 19.66
CA ARG A 210 -15.99 31.53 19.26
C ARG A 210 -15.70 31.52 17.76
N SER A 211 -15.49 32.71 17.19
CA SER A 211 -15.31 32.87 15.74
C SER A 211 -13.94 32.48 15.20
N THR A 212 -12.92 32.53 16.04
CA THR A 212 -11.56 32.12 15.68
C THR A 212 -10.98 31.18 16.75
N PHE A 213 -10.47 30.05 16.31
CA PHE A 213 -9.85 29.04 17.16
C PHE A 213 -8.92 28.12 16.37
N THR A 214 -8.17 27.29 17.08
CA THR A 214 -7.29 26.29 16.49
C THR A 214 -7.79 24.91 16.87
N VAL A 215 -7.70 23.98 15.93
CA VAL A 215 -7.98 22.56 16.11
C VAL A 215 -6.71 21.80 15.71
N SER A 216 -6.31 20.87 16.55
CA SER A 216 -5.22 19.93 16.28
C SER A 216 -5.81 18.58 15.95
N MET A 217 -5.47 18.04 14.79
CA MET A 217 -5.82 16.68 14.37
C MET A 217 -4.57 15.82 14.49
N SER A 218 -4.65 14.67 15.16
CA SER A 218 -3.49 13.82 15.40
C SER A 218 -3.82 12.34 15.22
N TRP A 219 -2.81 11.60 14.76
CA TRP A 219 -2.86 10.15 14.66
C TRP A 219 -2.39 9.51 15.97
N THR A 220 -3.34 9.17 16.84
CA THR A 220 -3.10 8.66 18.20
C THR A 220 -2.18 7.43 18.25
N PRO A 221 -2.27 6.45 17.33
CA PRO A 221 -1.38 5.27 17.36
C PRO A 221 0.12 5.59 17.22
N GLN A 222 0.50 6.77 16.72
CA GLN A 222 1.92 7.13 16.56
C GLN A 222 2.68 7.16 17.89
N GLY A 223 2.03 7.52 19.01
CA GLY A 223 2.69 7.62 20.32
C GLY A 223 3.20 6.26 20.83
N ALA A 224 2.40 5.21 20.68
CA ALA A 224 2.78 3.85 21.07
C ALA A 224 3.96 3.35 20.23
N ILE A 225 3.93 3.59 18.91
CA ILE A 225 5.01 3.23 17.98
C ILE A 225 6.30 3.96 18.35
N THR A 226 6.21 5.26 18.63
CA THR A 226 7.37 6.08 19.00
C THR A 226 8.01 5.58 20.31
N THR A 227 7.19 5.23 21.30
CA THR A 227 7.66 4.65 22.56
C THR A 227 8.36 3.31 22.32
N ALA A 228 7.77 2.42 21.52
CA ALA A 228 8.36 1.13 21.19
C ALA A 228 9.71 1.26 20.45
N LEU A 229 9.81 2.21 19.52
CA LEU A 229 11.06 2.51 18.81
C LEU A 229 12.13 3.08 19.75
N ALA A 230 11.77 3.99 20.66
CA ALA A 230 12.70 4.55 21.64
C ALA A 230 13.25 3.46 22.59
N LEU A 231 12.37 2.58 23.08
CA LEU A 231 12.78 1.43 23.90
C LEU A 231 13.70 0.47 23.14
N SER A 232 13.40 0.22 21.86
CA SER A 232 14.24 -0.62 21.00
C SER A 232 15.62 0.00 20.76
N ALA A 233 15.68 1.31 20.51
CA ALA A 233 16.93 2.04 20.35
C ALA A 233 17.76 2.04 21.65
N ALA A 234 17.12 2.24 22.80
CA ALA A 234 17.78 2.16 24.11
C ALA A 234 18.35 0.76 24.37
N ALA A 235 17.61 -0.30 24.05
CA ALA A 235 18.08 -1.67 24.16
C ALA A 235 19.27 -1.95 23.22
N ALA A 236 19.21 -1.48 21.97
CA ALA A 236 20.31 -1.60 21.02
C ALA A 236 21.57 -0.85 21.49
N LEU A 237 21.42 0.37 22.01
CA LEU A 237 22.51 1.14 22.60
C LEU A 237 23.11 0.43 23.81
N LEU A 238 22.28 -0.15 24.69
CA LEU A 238 22.76 -0.96 25.81
C LEU A 238 23.57 -2.16 25.32
N CYS A 239 23.10 -2.87 24.29
CA CYS A 239 23.87 -3.95 23.67
C CYS A 239 25.22 -3.47 23.12
N LEU A 240 25.26 -2.31 22.43
CA LEU A 240 26.49 -1.73 21.91
C LEU A 240 27.46 -1.32 23.02
N VAL A 241 26.96 -0.69 24.10
CA VAL A 241 27.74 -0.37 25.29
C VAL A 241 28.32 -1.65 25.89
N LEU A 242 27.51 -2.70 26.05
CA LEU A 242 28.00 -3.98 26.56
C LEU A 242 29.07 -4.60 25.65
N ILE A 243 28.98 -4.44 24.34
CA ILE A 243 30.01 -4.89 23.38
C ILE A 243 31.30 -4.06 23.50
N VAL A 244 31.22 -2.72 23.54
CA VAL A 244 32.40 -1.84 23.61
C VAL A 244 33.10 -1.95 24.96
N PHE A 245 32.35 -2.05 26.05
CA PHE A 245 32.89 -2.19 27.40
C PHE A 245 33.08 -3.64 27.85
N SER A 246 32.71 -4.61 27.01
CA SER A 246 33.21 -5.97 27.16
C SER A 246 34.69 -5.97 26.81
N ARG A 247 35.51 -5.87 27.86
CA ARG A 247 36.96 -6.05 27.74
C ARG A 247 37.21 -7.42 27.07
N PRO A 248 38.08 -7.50 26.05
CA PRO A 248 38.62 -8.80 25.67
C PRO A 248 39.15 -9.44 26.94
N ALA A 249 38.78 -10.69 27.19
CA ALA A 249 39.42 -11.45 28.24
C ALA A 249 40.91 -11.42 27.93
N ALA A 250 41.66 -10.63 28.69
CA ALA A 250 43.10 -10.74 28.71
C ALA A 250 43.40 -12.20 29.03
N ASP A 251 44.35 -12.75 28.29
CA ASP A 251 44.88 -14.10 28.48
C ASP A 251 44.99 -14.39 29.99
N PRO A 252 44.46 -15.50 30.51
CA PRO A 252 44.42 -15.71 31.95
C PRO A 252 45.82 -16.00 32.47
N ASP A 253 46.50 -14.98 33.00
CA ASP A 253 47.52 -15.19 34.01
C ASP A 253 46.83 -15.79 35.26
N PRO A 254 47.30 -16.93 35.77
CA PRO A 254 46.76 -17.49 36.99
C PRO A 254 47.40 -16.74 38.16
N VAL A 255 46.59 -16.04 38.95
CA VAL A 255 46.63 -15.92 40.42
C VAL A 255 45.87 -14.67 40.87
N GLY A 256 44.86 -14.89 41.72
CA GLY A 256 44.22 -13.85 42.52
C GLY A 256 42.70 -14.02 42.62
N PRO A 257 42.09 -14.01 43.82
CA PRO A 257 40.66 -14.25 44.00
C PRO A 257 39.87 -13.04 43.47
N GLY A 258 39.48 -13.12 42.21
CA GLY A 258 38.72 -12.10 41.51
C GLY A 258 37.26 -12.08 41.95
N VAL A 259 36.84 -10.94 42.49
CA VAL A 259 35.46 -10.54 42.74
C VAL A 259 34.56 -10.95 41.56
N GLY A 260 33.58 -11.81 41.84
CA GLY A 260 32.72 -12.45 40.86
C GLY A 260 31.93 -11.46 40.02
N ARG A 261 32.39 -11.21 38.80
CA ARG A 261 31.62 -10.53 37.76
C ARG A 261 30.52 -11.51 37.32
N ARG A 262 29.31 -11.40 37.89
CA ARG A 262 28.11 -12.17 37.53
C ARG A 262 27.67 -11.83 36.10
N GLY A 263 28.41 -12.30 35.10
CA GLY A 263 27.97 -12.30 33.72
C GLY A 263 26.89 -13.36 33.51
N ILE A 264 25.99 -13.11 32.55
CA ILE A 264 24.97 -14.07 32.11
C ILE A 264 25.67 -15.41 31.84
N THR A 265 25.24 -16.47 32.51
CA THR A 265 25.79 -17.80 32.24
C THR A 265 25.36 -18.23 30.84
N PRO A 266 26.19 -18.97 30.09
CA PRO A 266 25.83 -19.44 28.76
C PRO A 266 24.52 -20.26 28.73
N ALA A 267 24.14 -20.88 29.85
CA ALA A 267 22.83 -21.51 30.03
C ALA A 267 21.67 -20.49 29.98
N VAL A 268 21.82 -19.32 30.62
CA VAL A 268 20.84 -18.23 30.54
C VAL A 268 20.81 -17.61 29.15
N ALA A 269 21.95 -17.47 28.48
CA ALA A 269 21.99 -17.00 27.08
C ALA A 269 21.26 -17.96 26.13
N GLY A 270 21.44 -19.28 26.30
CA GLY A 270 20.71 -20.30 25.55
C GLY A 270 19.20 -20.25 25.82
N ALA A 271 18.78 -20.10 27.08
CA ALA A 271 17.38 -19.97 27.45
C ALA A 271 16.72 -18.71 26.86
N LEU A 272 17.40 -17.56 26.94
CA LEU A 272 16.92 -16.30 26.33
C LEU A 272 16.80 -16.41 24.81
N THR A 273 17.72 -17.13 24.16
CA THR A 273 17.66 -17.38 22.71
C THR A 273 16.46 -18.25 22.35
N ALA A 274 16.17 -19.29 23.12
CA ALA A 274 15.00 -20.14 22.90
C ALA A 274 13.69 -19.38 23.12
N VAL A 275 13.61 -18.55 24.16
CA VAL A 275 12.44 -17.69 24.43
C VAL A 275 12.27 -16.62 23.34
N GLY A 276 13.35 -15.97 22.91
CA GLY A 276 13.29 -15.02 21.79
C GLY A 276 12.85 -15.70 20.49
N THR A 277 13.35 -16.90 20.21
CA THR A 277 12.91 -17.69 19.03
C THR A 277 11.43 -18.02 19.11
N LEU A 278 10.91 -18.37 20.29
CA LEU A 278 9.50 -18.68 20.50
C LEU A 278 8.61 -17.46 20.20
N LEU A 279 9.00 -16.29 20.68
CA LEU A 279 8.22 -15.06 20.55
C LEU A 279 8.26 -14.46 19.14
N PHE A 280 9.40 -14.53 18.46
CA PHE A 280 9.62 -13.80 17.20
C PHE A 280 9.68 -14.68 15.94
N VAL A 281 9.90 -15.99 16.07
CA VAL A 281 10.02 -16.92 14.92
C VAL A 281 8.89 -17.95 14.93
N GLY A 282 8.60 -18.51 16.11
CA GLY A 282 7.49 -19.43 16.33
C GLY A 282 7.88 -20.68 17.13
N PRO A 283 6.87 -21.49 17.53
CA PRO A 283 7.06 -22.60 18.46
C PRO A 283 7.92 -23.74 17.90
N VAL A 284 7.79 -24.04 16.60
CA VAL A 284 8.58 -25.10 15.94
C VAL A 284 10.07 -24.73 15.91
N ALA A 285 10.38 -23.48 15.53
CA ALA A 285 11.76 -22.98 15.51
C ALA A 285 12.39 -22.99 16.90
N ALA A 286 11.64 -22.55 17.92
CA ALA A 286 12.10 -22.56 19.31
C ALA A 286 12.40 -23.98 19.80
N LEU A 287 11.55 -24.94 19.45
CA LEU A 287 11.75 -26.34 19.79
C LEU A 287 13.03 -26.90 19.13
N VAL A 288 13.25 -26.62 17.84
CA VAL A 288 14.46 -27.04 17.11
C VAL A 288 15.71 -26.44 17.76
N VAL A 289 15.69 -25.15 18.10
CA VAL A 289 16.80 -24.45 18.76
C VAL A 289 17.07 -25.03 20.15
N ALA A 290 16.02 -25.27 20.96
CA ALA A 290 16.15 -25.85 22.29
C ALA A 290 16.69 -27.28 22.27
N ILE A 291 16.18 -28.14 21.38
CA ILE A 291 16.65 -29.52 21.21
C ILE A 291 18.11 -29.53 20.77
N THR A 292 18.49 -28.70 19.79
CA THR A 292 19.87 -28.62 19.29
C THR A 292 20.82 -28.22 20.42
N GLY A 293 20.47 -27.19 21.20
CA GLY A 293 21.26 -26.76 22.36
C GLY A 293 21.37 -27.84 23.44
N PHE A 294 20.27 -28.51 23.75
CA PHE A 294 20.23 -29.60 24.73
C PHE A 294 21.06 -30.82 24.30
N VAL A 295 20.96 -31.23 23.04
CA VAL A 295 21.75 -32.34 22.48
C VAL A 295 23.24 -32.00 22.48
N LEU A 296 23.61 -30.79 22.07
CA LEU A 296 25.01 -30.34 22.14
C LEU A 296 25.55 -30.38 23.57
N TRP A 297 24.74 -29.97 24.54
CA TRP A 297 25.11 -29.97 25.96
C TRP A 297 25.29 -31.38 26.54
N LEU A 298 24.38 -32.31 26.22
CA LEU A 298 24.44 -33.69 26.70
C LEU A 298 25.47 -34.57 25.96
N ARG A 299 25.70 -34.30 24.67
CA ARG A 299 26.46 -35.16 23.76
C ARG A 299 27.50 -34.33 22.97
N PRO A 300 28.60 -33.89 23.63
CA PRO A 300 29.61 -33.07 22.96
C PRO A 300 30.27 -33.76 21.76
N GLY A 301 30.26 -35.10 21.70
CA GLY A 301 30.74 -35.87 20.54
C GLY A 301 29.96 -35.62 19.23
N LEU A 302 28.76 -35.05 19.30
CA LEU A 302 27.96 -34.67 18.12
C LEU A 302 28.20 -33.22 17.66
N ALA A 303 28.97 -32.43 18.41
CA ALA A 303 29.29 -31.04 18.10
C ALA A 303 29.83 -30.79 16.67
N PRO A 304 30.76 -31.60 16.11
CA PRO A 304 31.27 -31.34 14.76
C PRO A 304 30.19 -31.41 13.68
N TRP A 305 29.13 -32.20 13.89
CA TRP A 305 28.01 -32.32 12.96
C TRP A 305 26.97 -31.21 13.17
N LEU A 306 26.57 -30.96 14.41
CA LEU A 306 25.53 -29.96 14.74
C LEU A 306 25.99 -28.51 14.50
N ARG A 307 27.30 -28.24 14.47
CA ARG A 307 27.85 -26.92 14.10
C ARG A 307 27.52 -26.48 12.67
N TRP A 308 27.20 -27.42 11.78
CA TRP A 308 26.75 -27.12 10.42
C TRP A 308 25.25 -26.79 10.35
N ALA A 309 24.47 -27.04 11.40
CA ALA A 309 23.02 -26.83 11.39
C ALA A 309 22.57 -25.39 11.07
N PRO A 310 23.25 -24.32 11.56
CA PRO A 310 22.94 -22.95 11.13
C PRO A 310 23.12 -22.75 9.62
N ALA A 311 24.29 -23.14 9.10
CA ALA A 311 24.62 -22.98 7.69
C ALA A 311 23.71 -23.81 6.78
N ALA A 312 23.40 -25.06 7.16
CA ALA A 312 22.50 -25.94 6.43
C ALA A 312 21.07 -25.39 6.39
N THR A 313 20.55 -24.92 7.53
CA THR A 313 19.21 -24.30 7.61
C THR A 313 19.12 -23.03 6.76
N TYR A 314 20.16 -22.19 6.78
CA TYR A 314 20.22 -21.00 5.94
C TYR A 314 20.30 -21.34 4.44
N ALA A 315 21.15 -22.30 4.08
CA ALA A 315 21.30 -22.76 2.70
C ALA A 315 19.98 -23.34 2.15
N LEU A 316 19.22 -24.07 2.96
CA LEU A 316 17.90 -24.58 2.60
C LEU A 316 16.91 -23.43 2.33
N ALA A 317 16.89 -22.41 3.19
CA ALA A 317 16.04 -21.23 3.00
C ALA A 317 16.41 -20.48 1.70
N ALA A 318 17.71 -20.28 1.44
CA ALA A 318 18.19 -19.65 0.22
C ALA A 318 17.86 -20.47 -1.03
N ALA A 319 18.07 -21.80 -0.98
CA ALA A 319 17.73 -22.71 -2.07
C ALA A 319 16.23 -22.71 -2.37
N TYR A 320 15.38 -22.63 -1.33
CA TYR A 320 13.93 -22.48 -1.50
C TYR A 320 13.58 -21.19 -2.25
N VAL A 321 14.16 -20.05 -1.86
CA VAL A 321 13.92 -18.76 -2.55
C VAL A 321 14.37 -18.84 -4.01
N VAL A 322 15.55 -19.40 -4.29
CA VAL A 322 16.07 -19.56 -5.66
C VAL A 322 15.19 -20.50 -6.50
N ALA A 323 14.80 -21.66 -5.94
CA ALA A 323 13.93 -22.61 -6.62
C ALA A 323 12.57 -21.99 -6.93
N ARG A 324 12.00 -21.25 -5.97
CA ARG A 324 10.73 -20.55 -6.18
C ARG A 324 10.86 -19.44 -7.21
N GLN A 325 11.98 -18.70 -7.21
CA GLN A 325 12.26 -17.69 -8.24
C GLN A 325 12.31 -18.31 -9.64
N ALA A 326 12.93 -19.49 -9.77
CA ALA A 326 13.07 -20.20 -11.04
C ALA A 326 11.76 -20.82 -11.54
N ILE A 327 10.95 -21.37 -10.64
CA ILE A 327 9.73 -22.12 -10.99
C ILE A 327 8.52 -21.19 -11.13
N SER A 328 8.28 -20.36 -10.11
CA SER A 328 7.04 -19.58 -10.00
C SER A 328 7.15 -18.18 -10.57
N LYS A 329 8.37 -17.70 -10.89
CA LYS A 329 8.65 -16.36 -11.42
C LYS A 329 7.82 -15.26 -10.71
N PRO A 330 7.90 -15.18 -9.38
CA PRO A 330 7.16 -14.21 -8.60
C PRO A 330 7.46 -12.79 -9.09
N GLY A 331 6.45 -11.92 -9.07
CA GLY A 331 6.58 -10.56 -9.58
C GLY A 331 7.70 -9.79 -8.87
N SER A 332 8.50 -9.01 -9.58
CA SER A 332 9.58 -8.20 -9.00
C SER A 332 9.08 -6.91 -8.34
N ALA A 333 7.83 -6.87 -7.91
CA ALA A 333 7.17 -5.70 -7.32
C ALA A 333 7.38 -5.66 -5.79
N PHE A 334 6.79 -4.65 -5.13
CA PHE A 334 6.83 -4.48 -3.67
C PHE A 334 6.33 -5.69 -2.88
N GLU A 335 5.55 -6.58 -3.51
CA GLU A 335 4.98 -7.78 -2.92
C GLU A 335 5.97 -8.94 -2.81
N TRP A 336 7.10 -8.89 -3.54
CA TRP A 336 8.08 -9.99 -3.58
C TRP A 336 8.53 -10.48 -2.19
N PRO A 337 8.86 -9.60 -1.21
CA PRO A 337 9.22 -10.06 0.14
C PRO A 337 8.06 -10.77 0.86
N ALA A 338 6.82 -10.32 0.66
CA ALA A 338 5.64 -10.92 1.25
C ALA A 338 5.39 -12.32 0.66
N GLU A 339 5.62 -12.47 -0.64
CA GLU A 339 5.58 -13.78 -1.26
C GLU A 339 6.59 -14.72 -0.60
N GLN A 340 7.82 -14.29 -0.31
CA GLN A 340 8.86 -15.13 0.31
C GLN A 340 8.68 -15.38 1.82
N ALA A 341 7.52 -15.06 2.43
CA ALA A 341 7.30 -15.18 3.88
C ALA A 341 7.64 -16.58 4.44
N THR A 342 7.47 -17.65 3.67
CA THR A 342 7.80 -19.02 4.11
C THR A 342 9.31 -19.23 4.33
N ALA A 343 10.18 -18.49 3.63
CA ALA A 343 11.63 -18.57 3.80
C ALA A 343 12.12 -17.82 5.05
N HIS A 344 11.30 -16.92 5.61
CA HIS A 344 11.66 -16.09 6.75
C HIS A 344 11.90 -16.92 8.02
N GLN A 345 11.02 -17.87 8.32
CA GLN A 345 11.14 -18.72 9.51
C GLN A 345 12.44 -19.56 9.55
N PRO A 346 12.81 -20.32 8.49
CA PRO A 346 14.07 -21.08 8.51
C PRO A 346 15.30 -20.15 8.54
N ALA A 347 15.26 -18.98 7.88
CA ALA A 347 16.36 -18.02 7.93
C ALA A 347 16.61 -17.49 9.36
N LEU A 348 15.56 -17.10 10.10
CA LEU A 348 15.71 -16.69 11.51
C LEU A 348 16.08 -17.86 12.43
N THR A 349 15.58 -19.07 12.15
CA THR A 349 15.96 -20.28 12.88
C THR A 349 17.46 -20.55 12.76
N ALA A 350 18.05 -20.35 11.59
CA ALA A 350 19.50 -20.48 11.38
C ALA A 350 20.30 -19.53 12.28
N VAL A 351 19.88 -18.27 12.41
CA VAL A 351 20.52 -17.28 13.29
C VAL A 351 20.42 -17.71 14.75
N ALA A 352 19.24 -18.15 15.20
CA ALA A 352 19.05 -18.62 16.57
C ALA A 352 19.89 -19.86 16.89
N LEU A 353 20.00 -20.81 15.95
CA LEU A 353 20.87 -21.98 16.07
C LEU A 353 22.34 -21.58 16.21
N LEU A 354 22.80 -20.58 15.46
CA LEU A 354 24.17 -20.07 15.58
C LEU A 354 24.44 -19.53 16.99
N VAL A 355 23.54 -18.73 17.54
CA VAL A 355 23.66 -18.18 18.90
C VAL A 355 23.71 -19.28 19.95
N VAL A 356 22.85 -20.31 19.83
CA VAL A 356 22.85 -21.45 20.77
C VAL A 356 24.12 -22.28 20.68
N VAL A 357 24.62 -22.58 19.47
CA VAL A 357 25.88 -23.30 19.27
C VAL A 357 27.03 -22.55 19.96
N LEU A 358 27.12 -21.23 19.76
CA LEU A 358 28.14 -20.40 20.38
C LEU A 358 28.02 -20.36 21.92
N ALA A 359 26.79 -20.29 22.45
CA ALA A 359 26.55 -20.31 23.89
C ALA A 359 26.97 -21.64 24.53
N VAL A 360 26.62 -22.77 23.93
CA VAL A 360 26.99 -24.10 24.44
C VAL A 360 28.49 -24.32 24.37
N ASP A 361 29.15 -23.95 23.26
CA ASP A 361 30.61 -24.03 23.13
C ASP A 361 31.33 -23.15 24.16
N ALA A 362 30.80 -21.98 24.49
CA ALA A 362 31.34 -21.12 25.55
C ALA A 362 31.16 -21.76 26.95
N SER A 363 30.07 -22.50 27.17
CA SER A 363 29.82 -23.21 28.44
C SER A 363 30.82 -24.34 28.69
N HIS A 364 31.06 -25.19 27.68
CA HIS A 364 32.01 -26.30 27.81
C HIS A 364 33.44 -25.80 27.99
N ARG A 365 33.83 -24.71 27.30
CA ARG A 365 35.14 -24.08 27.51
C ARG A 365 35.33 -23.59 28.93
N ARG A 366 34.32 -22.92 29.51
CA ARG A 366 34.39 -22.48 30.92
C ARG A 366 34.49 -23.65 31.89
N ALA A 367 33.73 -24.72 31.66
CA ALA A 367 33.76 -25.91 32.51
C ALA A 367 35.12 -26.63 32.43
N ALA A 368 35.73 -26.72 31.24
CA ALA A 368 37.04 -27.33 31.05
C ALA A 368 38.15 -26.54 31.76
N VAL A 369 38.11 -25.21 31.70
CA VAL A 369 39.06 -24.34 32.42
C VAL A 369 38.92 -24.48 33.93
N ALA A 370 37.69 -24.58 34.45
CA ALA A 370 37.44 -24.76 35.88
C ALA A 370 37.88 -26.15 36.41
N ALA A 371 37.96 -27.16 35.54
CA ALA A 371 38.33 -28.53 35.89
C ALA A 371 39.84 -28.84 35.72
N ALA A 372 40.63 -27.89 35.23
CA ALA A 372 42.07 -28.10 35.05
C ALA A 372 42.79 -28.15 36.41
N PRO A 373 43.65 -29.17 36.68
CA PRO A 373 44.39 -29.27 37.93
C PRO A 373 45.38 -28.10 38.09
N GLU A 374 45.55 -27.60 39.33
CA GLU A 374 46.56 -26.57 39.64
C GLU A 374 47.96 -27.03 39.20
N PRO A 375 48.75 -26.17 38.53
CA PRO A 375 50.11 -26.51 38.16
C PRO A 375 50.93 -26.76 39.44
N PRO A 376 51.84 -27.76 39.44
CA PRO A 376 52.67 -28.02 40.60
C PRO A 376 53.50 -26.77 40.94
N LEU A 377 53.46 -26.38 42.22
CA LEU A 377 54.35 -25.37 42.79
C LEU A 377 55.79 -25.68 42.36
N ARG A 378 56.37 -24.83 41.53
CA ARG A 378 57.81 -24.88 41.25
C ARG A 378 58.51 -24.57 42.57
N ASP A 379 59.24 -25.55 43.10
CA ASP A 379 60.16 -25.37 44.22
C ASP A 379 61.10 -24.19 43.90
N LEU A 380 61.00 -23.13 44.70
CA LEU A 380 61.96 -22.04 44.71
C LEU A 380 63.29 -22.58 45.25
N PRO A 381 64.43 -22.35 44.59
CA PRO A 381 65.72 -22.77 45.13
C PRO A 381 66.04 -21.98 46.39
N THR A 382 66.05 -22.65 47.54
CA THR A 382 66.62 -22.15 48.80
C THR A 382 68.14 -22.22 48.73
N GLY A 383 68.75 -21.22 48.09
CA GLY A 383 70.19 -20.99 48.11
C GLY A 383 70.50 -19.59 48.63
N VAL A 384 70.56 -19.43 49.95
CA VAL A 384 71.25 -18.28 50.56
C VAL A 384 72.65 -18.77 50.91
N ASP A 385 73.58 -18.55 49.99
CA ASP A 385 75.00 -18.63 50.26
C ASP A 385 75.42 -17.47 51.19
N THR A 386 76.07 -17.85 52.28
CA THR A 386 76.86 -17.00 53.17
C THR A 386 78.04 -16.37 52.43
N ILE A 387 78.17 -15.04 52.52
CA ILE A 387 79.40 -14.24 52.34
C ILE A 387 79.27 -13.15 53.42
N GLY A 388 80.17 -12.94 54.38
CA GLY A 388 81.63 -12.89 54.36
C GLY A 388 82.01 -11.56 54.98
#